data_AF-A0A3D3VQR9-F1
#
_entry.id   AF-A0A3D3VQR9-F1
#
_cell.length_a   1.000
_cell.length_b   1.000
_cell.length_c   1.000
_cell.angle_alpha   90.00
_cell.angle_beta   90.00
_cell.angle_gamma   90.00
#
_symmetry.space_group_name_H-M   'P 1'
#
loop_
_entity.id
_entity.type
_entity.pdbx_description
1 polymer ?
#
loop_
_entity_poly.entity_id
_entity_poly.type
_entity_poly.pdbx_seq_one_letter_code
_entity_poly.pdbx_strand_id
1 'polypeptide(L)'
;MEWTEKSSGTRPTTTYRVSLFSGVVHWQRKEKDAEKWETPKLLPTDVWERLIEEVDKRYQRRRARHEDVLLVRSAYQKAPKLPSA
;
A
#
# COMPACT_ATOMS: atom_id res chain seq x y z
N MET A 1 6.13 -5.92 2.37
CA MET A 1 5.18 -5.47 3.40
C MET A 1 3.81 -6.00 3.02
N GLU A 2 3.05 -6.54 3.96
CA GLU A 2 1.69 -7.00 3.71
C GLU A 2 0.80 -6.54 4.86
N TRP A 3 -0.39 -6.04 4.55
CA TRP A 3 -1.43 -5.77 5.53
C TRP A 3 -2.79 -6.07 4.92
N THR A 4 -3.76 -6.38 5.78
CA THR A 4 -5.14 -6.64 5.37
C THR A 4 -6.03 -5.53 5.87
N GLU A 5 -6.73 -4.89 4.96
CA GLU A 5 -7.77 -3.92 5.26
C GLU A 5 -9.07 -4.68 5.47
N LYS A 6 -9.50 -4.74 6.73
CA LYS A 6 -10.80 -5.30 7.08
C LYS A 6 -11.86 -4.29 6.69
N SER A 7 -12.79 -4.71 5.84
CA SER A 7 -13.92 -3.86 5.50
C SER A 7 -14.80 -3.64 6.73
N SER A 8 -15.19 -2.39 6.96
CA SER A 8 -16.32 -2.06 7.83
C SER A 8 -17.56 -1.94 6.94
N GLY A 9 -18.36 -3.01 6.83
CA GLY A 9 -19.62 -3.02 6.07
C GLY A 9 -19.62 -3.96 4.86
N THR A 10 -20.27 -3.55 3.76
CA THR A 10 -20.53 -4.36 2.53
C THR A 10 -19.33 -4.55 1.60
N ARG A 11 -18.16 -3.96 1.91
CA ARG A 11 -16.97 -4.08 1.05
C ARG A 11 -16.28 -5.44 1.27
N PRO A 12 -15.62 -6.02 0.26
CA PRO A 12 -14.78 -7.18 0.46
C PRO A 12 -13.51 -6.80 1.26
N THR A 13 -13.10 -7.67 2.18
CA THR A 13 -11.80 -7.54 2.85
C THR A 13 -10.69 -7.64 1.80
N THR A 14 -9.77 -6.67 1.79
CA THR A 14 -8.70 -6.58 0.77
C THR A 14 -7.33 -6.67 1.43
N THR A 15 -6.50 -7.60 0.98
CA THR A 15 -5.10 -7.68 1.39
C THR A 15 -4.24 -6.92 0.40
N TYR A 16 -3.41 -6.02 0.92
CA TYR A 16 -2.42 -5.29 0.13
C TYR A 16 -1.02 -5.80 0.46
N ARG A 17 -0.23 -6.03 -0.58
CA ARG A 17 1.18 -6.38 -0.50
C ARG A 17 1.99 -5.34 -1.24
N VAL A 18 2.94 -4.72 -0.55
CA VAL A 18 3.87 -3.72 -1.09
C VAL A 18 5.30 -4.21 -0.98
N SER A 19 6.00 -4.21 -2.10
CA SER A 19 7.42 -4.54 -2.20
C SER A 19 8.19 -3.29 -2.61
N LEU A 20 9.21 -2.95 -1.82
CA LEU A 20 10.13 -1.86 -2.11
C LEU A 20 11.41 -2.52 -2.63
N PHE A 21 11.62 -2.50 -3.95
CA PHE A 21 12.79 -3.14 -4.56
C PHE A 21 13.40 -2.20 -5.60
N SER A 22 14.72 -2.05 -5.57
CA SER A 22 15.48 -1.23 -6.53
C SER A 22 14.95 0.20 -6.70
N GLY A 23 14.50 0.84 -5.60
CA GLY A 23 13.96 2.20 -5.67
C GLY A 23 12.58 2.31 -6.34
N VAL A 24 11.85 1.20 -6.48
CA VAL A 24 10.49 1.16 -7.04
C VAL A 24 9.53 0.59 -6.01
N VAL A 25 8.35 1.21 -5.93
CA VAL A 25 7.22 0.70 -5.13
C VAL A 25 6.39 -0.21 -6.03
N HIS A 26 6.40 -1.51 -5.75
CA HIS A 26 5.47 -2.45 -6.35
C HIS A 26 4.34 -2.73 -5.37
N TRP A 27 3.10 -2.71 -5.84
CA TRP A 27 1.95 -3.05 -5.03
C TRP A 27 1.10 -4.11 -5.70
N GLN A 28 0.55 -4.99 -4.88
CA GLN A 28 -0.38 -6.02 -5.25
C GLN A 28 -1.56 -5.94 -4.30
N ARG A 29 -2.76 -6.20 -4.78
CA ARG A 29 -3.94 -6.37 -3.93
C ARG A 29 -4.57 -7.72 -4.20
N LYS A 30 -5.25 -8.26 -3.21
CA LYS A 30 -6.02 -9.49 -3.31
C LYS A 30 -7.27 -9.34 -2.47
N GLU A 31 -8.42 -9.43 -3.11
CA GLU A 31 -9.69 -9.53 -2.39
C GLU A 31 -9.78 -10.90 -1.72
N LYS A 32 -10.48 -10.98 -0.59
CA LYS A 32 -10.60 -12.20 0.23
C LYS A 32 -10.96 -13.45 -0.58
N ASP A 33 -11.88 -13.29 -1.53
CA ASP A 33 -12.44 -14.39 -2.33
C ASP A 33 -11.78 -14.49 -3.72
N ALA A 34 -10.80 -13.64 -4.03
CA ALA A 34 -10.07 -13.71 -5.28
C ALA A 34 -9.00 -14.82 -5.24
N GLU A 35 -8.84 -15.55 -6.33
CA GLU A 35 -7.78 -16.57 -6.43
C GLU A 35 -6.39 -15.94 -6.68
N LYS A 36 -6.35 -14.82 -7.40
CA LYS A 36 -5.13 -14.19 -7.90
C LYS A 36 -4.82 -12.86 -7.22
N TRP A 37 -3.53 -12.55 -7.13
CA TRP A 37 -3.07 -11.21 -6.80
C TRP A 37 -3.17 -10.32 -8.02
N GLU A 38 -3.79 -9.16 -7.87
CA GLU A 38 -3.84 -8.13 -8.89
C GLU A 38 -2.71 -7.12 -8.68
N THR A 39 -2.21 -6.55 -9.77
CA THR A 39 -1.26 -5.42 -9.76
C THR A 39 -1.99 -4.19 -10.28
N PRO A 40 -2.81 -3.54 -9.43
CA PRO A 40 -3.64 -2.43 -9.89
C PRO A 40 -2.75 -1.30 -10.40
N LYS A 41 -3.13 -0.59 -11.46
CA LYS A 41 -2.32 0.56 -11.93
C LYS A 41 -2.50 1.80 -11.04
N LEU A 42 -3.62 1.87 -10.35
CA LEU A 42 -4.03 2.98 -9.49
C LEU A 42 -4.41 2.43 -8.12
N LEU A 43 -4.00 3.12 -7.06
CA LEU A 43 -4.49 2.88 -5.72
C LEU A 43 -5.40 4.05 -5.29
N PRO A 44 -6.45 3.77 -4.50
CA PRO A 44 -7.18 4.80 -3.78
C PRO A 44 -6.28 5.66 -2.89
N THR A 45 -6.68 6.89 -2.65
CA THR A 45 -5.88 7.86 -1.86
C THR A 45 -5.72 7.41 -0.41
N ASP A 46 -6.78 6.86 0.19
CA ASP A 46 -6.80 6.28 1.54
C ASP A 46 -5.82 5.10 1.69
N VAL A 47 -5.71 4.24 0.67
CA VAL A 47 -4.75 3.11 0.65
C VAL A 47 -3.31 3.62 0.63
N TRP A 48 -3.05 4.71 -0.11
CA TRP A 48 -1.74 5.35 -0.13
C TRP A 48 -1.37 5.96 1.23
N GLU A 49 -2.30 6.69 1.85
CA GLU A 49 -2.09 7.28 3.18
C GLU A 49 -1.79 6.18 4.20
N ARG A 50 -2.53 5.06 4.13
CA ARG A 50 -2.29 3.91 5.01
C ARG A 50 -0.93 3.28 4.79
N LEU A 51 -0.46 3.20 3.55
CA LEU A 51 0.88 2.72 3.24
C LEU A 51 1.97 3.61 3.86
N ILE A 52 1.82 4.93 3.76
CA ILE A 52 2.76 5.88 4.38
C ILE A 52 2.81 5.64 5.89
N GLU A 53 1.66 5.54 6.55
CA GLU A 53 1.59 5.26 7.98
C GLU A 53 2.28 3.95 8.37
N GLU A 54 2.06 2.87 7.62
CA GLU A 54 2.65 1.56 7.92
C GLU A 54 4.18 1.54 7.69
N VAL A 55 4.67 2.26 6.68
CA VAL A 55 6.11 2.43 6.44
C VAL A 55 6.74 3.29 7.53
N ASP A 56 6.08 4.37 7.94
CA ASP A 56 6.53 5.23 9.05
C ASP A 56 6.57 4.46 10.37
N LYS A 57 5.55 3.65 10.70
CA LYS A 57 5.56 2.78 11.89
C LYS A 57 6.71 1.78 11.84
N ARG A 58 7.00 1.20 10.68
CA ARG A 58 8.14 0.27 10.53
C ARG A 58 9.47 0.98 10.65
N TYR A 59 9.60 2.19 10.12
CA TYR A 59 10.79 3.02 10.27
C TYR A 59 11.04 3.36 11.75
N GLN A 60 10.01 3.80 12.48
CA GLN A 60 10.09 4.04 13.93
C GLN A 60 10.53 2.78 14.71
N ARG A 61 10.11 1.59 14.26
CA ARG A 61 10.51 0.30 14.83
C ARG A 61 11.85 -0.22 14.31
N ARG A 62 12.61 0.57 13.53
CA ARG A 62 13.87 0.18 12.87
C ARG A 62 13.76 -1.04 11.95
N ARG A 63 12.57 -1.28 11.38
CA ARG A 63 12.25 -2.36 10.43
C ARG A 63 12.10 -1.89 8.97
N ALA A 64 12.32 -0.60 8.72
CA ALA A 64 12.40 0.01 7.40
C ALA A 64 13.48 1.10 7.44
N ARG A 65 14.04 1.47 6.28
CA ARG A 65 15.04 2.55 6.16
C ARG A 65 14.34 3.90 5.94
N HIS A 66 15.05 4.99 6.18
CA HIS A 66 14.55 6.32 5.85
C HIS A 66 14.30 6.47 4.34
N GLU A 67 15.15 5.85 3.51
CA GLU A 67 15.00 5.82 2.05
C GLU A 67 13.67 5.18 1.61
N ASP A 68 13.21 4.14 2.32
CA ASP A 68 11.94 3.47 2.05
C ASP A 68 10.75 4.42 2.29
N VAL A 69 10.82 5.22 3.36
CA VAL A 69 9.82 6.26 3.68
C VAL A 69 9.78 7.32 2.57
N LEU A 70 10.95 7.84 2.18
CA LEU A 70 11.05 8.85 1.14
C LEU A 70 10.56 8.33 -0.22
N LEU A 71 10.89 7.09 -0.55
CA LEU A 71 10.45 6.44 -1.78
C LEU A 71 8.91 6.36 -1.84
N VAL A 72 8.28 5.90 -0.76
CA VAL A 72 6.81 5.78 -0.70
C VAL A 72 6.13 7.14 -0.75
N ARG A 73 6.67 8.14 -0.04
CA ARG A 73 6.15 9.52 -0.10
C ARG A 73 6.30 10.14 -1.49
N SER A 74 7.43 9.90 -2.17
CA SER A 74 7.64 10.36 -3.55
C SER A 74 6.69 9.67 -4.52
N ALA A 75 6.49 8.36 -4.37
CA ALA A 75 5.54 7.60 -5.16
C ALA A 75 4.11 8.10 -4.94
N TYR A 76 3.71 8.38 -3.69
CA TYR A 76 2.43 8.99 -3.38
C TYR A 76 2.23 10.31 -4.10
N GLN A 77 3.21 11.23 -4.07
CA GLN A 77 3.08 12.52 -4.73
C GLN A 77 2.91 12.40 -6.26
N LYS A 78 3.64 11.48 -6.89
CA LYS A 78 3.68 11.32 -8.35
C LYS A 78 2.59 10.41 -8.92
N ALA A 79 2.09 9.47 -8.13
CA ALA A 79 1.14 8.48 -8.61
C ALA A 79 -0.22 9.14 -8.92
N PRO A 80 -0.83 8.82 -10.08
CA PRO A 80 -2.23 9.07 -10.29
C PRO A 80 -3.04 8.27 -9.25
N LYS A 81 -3.95 8.93 -8.54
CA LYS A 81 -4.73 8.34 -7.45
C LYS A 81 -6.19 8.29 -7.85
N LEU A 82 -6.86 7.25 -7.40
CA LEU A 82 -8.32 7.25 -7.40
C LEU A 82 -8.81 8.08 -6.20
N PRO A 83 -9.94 8.79 -6.33
CA PRO A 83 -10.58 9.41 -5.18
C PRO A 83 -10.81 8.35 -4.11
N SER A 84 -10.71 8.76 -2.84
CA SER A 84 -10.99 7.88 -1.71
C SER A 84 -12.37 7.26 -1.89
N ALA A 85 -12.46 5.94 -1.70
CA ALA A 85 -13.68 5.19 -1.94
C ALA A 85 -14.67 5.33 -0.80
#